data_AF-A0A7S1VP20-F1
#
_entry.id   AF-A0A7S1VP20-F1
#
_cell.length_a   1.000
_cell.length_b   1.000
_cell.length_c   1.000
_cell.angle_alpha   90.00
_cell.angle_beta   90.00
_cell.angle_gamma   90.00
#
_symmetry.space_group_name_H-M   'P 1'
#
loop_
_entity.id
_entity.type
_entity.pdbx_description
1 polymer ?
#
loop_
_entity_poly.entity_id
_entity_poly.type
_entity_poly.pdbx_seq_one_letter_code
_entity_poly.pdbx_strand_id
1 'polypeptide(L)'
;QAPINSQCSTAPINAALLKNGDNPRTATNKKDSAMQRFVLLLVALLVGGASAFVPSTPRHVGSNTLTKQQQEYHQPQPFTKGSKQSAASTALNMRHRKKVKKLGKPADQRKALLRALTTEIIRHGRIKTTLVRARAVRKHVDHMITLGKRGDLHARRQALGWIYDKQLVHALFEAAPDRY
;
A
#
# COMPACT_ATOMS: atom_id res chain seq x y z
N GLN A 1 -46.29 35.32 18.50
CA GLN A 1 -44.83 35.34 18.28
C GLN A 1 -44.08 35.11 19.60
N ALA A 2 -43.42 33.96 19.74
CA ALA A 2 -42.25 33.72 20.60
C ALA A 2 -41.64 32.36 20.19
N PRO A 3 -40.38 32.27 19.72
CA PRO A 3 -39.77 31.00 19.36
C PRO A 3 -39.04 30.35 20.55
N ILE A 4 -39.39 29.10 20.82
CA ILE A 4 -38.74 28.20 21.76
C ILE A 4 -37.41 27.76 21.15
N ASN A 5 -36.31 28.37 21.61
CA ASN A 5 -34.95 27.94 21.27
C ASN A 5 -34.60 26.67 22.03
N SER A 6 -34.77 25.51 21.37
CA SER A 6 -34.19 24.24 21.77
C SER A 6 -32.72 24.20 21.33
N GLN A 7 -31.81 24.61 22.22
CA GLN A 7 -30.38 24.35 22.05
C GLN A 7 -30.11 22.86 22.27
N CYS A 8 -29.91 22.11 21.17
CA CYS A 8 -29.28 20.79 21.24
C CYS A 8 -27.78 20.98 21.53
N SER A 9 -27.42 20.77 22.80
CA SER A 9 -26.05 20.56 23.24
C SER A 9 -25.53 19.24 22.66
N THR A 10 -24.76 19.31 21.58
CA THR A 10 -23.94 18.17 21.11
C THR A 10 -22.51 18.47 21.51
N ALA A 11 -22.05 17.77 22.55
CA ALA A 11 -20.69 17.88 23.07
C ALA A 11 -19.65 17.59 21.96
N PRO A 12 -18.55 18.37 21.87
CA PRO A 12 -17.43 18.05 21.00
C PRO A 12 -16.66 16.84 21.55
N ILE A 13 -16.20 15.97 20.65
CA ILE A 13 -15.40 14.75 20.91
C ILE A 13 -14.02 15.04 21.58
N ASN A 14 -13.66 16.31 21.84
CA ASN A 14 -12.28 16.65 22.20
C ASN A 14 -12.22 17.50 23.47
N ALA A 15 -12.25 16.87 24.66
CA ALA A 15 -11.80 17.50 25.90
C ALA A 15 -11.62 16.52 27.09
N ALA A 16 -10.86 15.42 26.95
CA ALA A 16 -10.28 14.71 28.11
C ALA A 16 -9.35 13.57 27.66
N LEU A 17 -8.10 13.89 27.31
CA LEU A 17 -6.93 13.00 27.46
C LEU A 17 -5.66 13.75 27.03
N LEU A 18 -5.28 14.73 27.85
CA LEU A 18 -3.92 15.28 27.89
C LEU A 18 -3.35 14.94 29.26
N LYS A 19 -2.11 14.41 29.24
CA LYS A 19 -1.26 13.91 30.34
C LYS A 19 -1.44 12.42 30.64
N ASN A 20 -0.44 11.55 30.62
CA ASN A 20 0.98 11.61 30.30
C ASN A 20 1.40 10.18 29.89
N GLY A 21 2.37 10.08 29.00
CA GLY A 21 2.95 8.81 28.58
C GLY A 21 4.12 9.15 27.67
N ASP A 22 5.19 9.61 28.30
CA ASP A 22 6.48 9.88 27.66
C ASP A 22 6.86 8.70 26.76
N ASN A 23 6.83 8.92 25.45
CA ASN A 23 7.41 8.00 24.50
C ASN A 23 8.84 8.52 24.27
N PRO A 24 9.88 7.94 24.88
CA PRO A 24 11.23 8.36 24.59
C PRO A 24 11.48 8.08 23.11
N ARG A 25 11.72 9.16 22.36
CA ARG A 25 12.43 9.10 21.10
C ARG A 25 13.69 8.26 21.33
N THR A 26 13.67 6.99 20.91
CA THR A 26 14.89 6.21 20.70
C THR A 26 15.53 6.71 19.41
N ALA A 27 16.12 7.89 19.53
CA ALA A 27 17.09 8.43 18.60
C ALA A 27 18.49 8.13 19.14
N THR A 28 18.89 6.87 19.06
CA THR A 28 20.28 6.37 19.07
C THR A 28 20.23 5.09 18.21
N ASN A 29 21.05 4.81 17.20
CA ASN A 29 22.32 5.38 16.77
C ASN A 29 22.57 4.93 15.30
N LYS A 30 22.58 5.87 14.35
CA LYS A 30 22.96 5.62 12.92
C LYS A 30 24.48 5.76 12.70
N LYS A 31 25.29 5.50 13.74
CA LYS A 31 26.76 5.47 13.72
C LYS A 31 27.36 4.16 14.29
N ASP A 32 26.55 3.20 14.73
CA ASP A 32 27.07 1.95 15.34
C ASP A 32 27.32 0.79 14.36
N SER A 33 26.96 0.94 13.08
CA SER A 33 27.16 -0.13 12.09
C SER A 33 28.64 -0.29 11.68
N ALA A 34 29.48 0.72 11.90
CA ALA A 34 30.93 0.63 11.66
C ALA A 34 31.68 -0.06 12.81
N MET A 35 31.29 0.18 14.07
CA MET A 35 31.89 -0.49 15.22
C MET A 35 31.40 -1.94 15.38
N GLN A 36 30.13 -2.25 15.09
CA GLN A 36 29.67 -3.65 15.09
C GLN A 36 30.30 -4.50 13.99
N ARG A 37 30.64 -3.90 12.84
CA ARG A 37 31.43 -4.56 11.78
C ARG A 37 32.90 -4.73 12.15
N PHE A 38 33.49 -3.78 12.87
CA PHE A 38 34.86 -3.89 13.37
C PHE A 38 35.00 -4.98 14.44
N VAL A 39 34.03 -5.10 15.36
CA VAL A 39 34.02 -6.16 16.39
C VAL A 39 33.83 -7.55 15.76
N LEU A 40 32.99 -7.68 14.72
CA LEU A 40 32.80 -8.95 14.00
C LEU A 40 34.04 -9.39 13.18
N LEU A 41 34.83 -8.43 12.67
CA LEU A 41 36.06 -8.71 11.93
C LEU A 41 37.23 -9.07 12.87
N LEU A 42 37.24 -8.52 14.09
CA LEU A 42 38.23 -8.84 15.13
C LEU A 42 38.00 -10.24 15.74
N VAL A 43 36.73 -10.66 15.88
CA VAL A 43 36.38 -12.04 16.29
C VAL A 43 36.73 -13.08 15.21
N ALA A 44 36.64 -12.73 13.92
CA ALA A 44 37.01 -13.63 12.82
C ALA A 44 38.53 -13.85 12.67
N LEU A 45 39.36 -12.90 13.13
CA LEU A 45 40.83 -13.03 13.10
C LEU A 45 41.41 -13.77 14.32
N LEU A 46 40.65 -13.90 15.41
CA LEU A 46 41.07 -14.64 16.61
C LEU A 46 40.70 -16.13 16.58
N VAL A 47 39.88 -16.57 15.61
CA VAL A 47 39.51 -17.98 15.39
C VAL A 47 39.95 -18.43 13.99
N GLY A 48 41.22 -18.13 13.66
CA GLY A 48 41.88 -18.71 12.50
C GLY A 48 42.30 -20.15 12.77
N GLY A 49 41.50 -21.11 12.32
CA GLY A 49 41.88 -22.52 12.19
C GLY A 49 42.12 -22.87 10.72
N ALA A 50 43.38 -22.83 10.29
CA ALA A 50 43.82 -23.27 8.97
C ALA A 50 43.63 -24.79 8.81
N SER A 51 43.06 -25.24 7.69
CA SER A 51 43.35 -26.57 7.16
C SER A 51 43.27 -26.57 5.64
N ALA A 52 44.31 -27.15 5.06
CA ALA A 52 44.63 -27.19 3.65
C ALA A 52 43.77 -28.21 2.89
N PHE A 53 43.36 -27.90 1.66
CA PHE A 53 42.99 -28.94 0.69
C PHE A 53 43.29 -28.53 -0.76
N VAL A 54 44.48 -28.95 -1.18
CA VAL A 54 45.01 -29.38 -2.50
C VAL A 54 44.17 -29.11 -3.78
N PRO A 55 44.75 -28.44 -4.79
CA PRO A 55 44.33 -28.54 -6.19
C PRO A 55 45.29 -29.44 -7.02
N SER A 56 44.76 -30.42 -7.77
CA SER A 56 45.56 -31.20 -8.74
C SER A 56 44.76 -31.64 -10.00
N THR A 57 44.79 -30.79 -11.04
CA THR A 57 45.11 -31.01 -12.49
C THR A 57 44.51 -32.20 -13.33
N PRO A 58 44.78 -32.37 -14.65
CA PRO A 58 43.94 -31.88 -15.77
C PRO A 58 43.66 -32.93 -16.90
N ARG A 59 42.85 -32.56 -17.91
CA ARG A 59 42.85 -32.96 -19.36
C ARG A 59 41.41 -32.80 -19.90
N HIS A 60 41.16 -32.03 -20.96
CA HIS A 60 41.49 -32.43 -22.32
C HIS A 60 41.66 -31.20 -23.23
N VAL A 61 42.75 -31.20 -24.00
CA VAL A 61 43.03 -30.25 -25.08
C VAL A 61 42.38 -30.81 -26.34
N GLY A 62 41.37 -30.11 -26.85
CA GLY A 62 40.88 -30.27 -28.21
C GLY A 62 41.20 -29.00 -28.99
N SER A 63 42.34 -28.99 -29.67
CA SER A 63 42.68 -27.99 -30.68
C SER A 63 41.85 -28.24 -31.93
N ASN A 64 41.03 -27.28 -32.35
CA ASN A 64 40.66 -27.13 -33.75
C ASN A 64 40.75 -25.64 -34.13
N THR A 65 41.91 -25.37 -34.72
CA THR A 65 42.22 -24.40 -35.78
C THR A 65 41.11 -23.45 -36.21
N LEU A 66 41.47 -22.16 -36.22
CA LEU A 66 40.83 -21.06 -36.92
C LEU A 66 40.17 -21.48 -38.23
N THR A 67 38.85 -21.33 -38.30
CA THR A 67 38.20 -20.78 -39.49
C THR A 67 37.64 -19.42 -39.10
N LYS A 68 38.27 -18.37 -39.66
CA LYS A 68 37.63 -17.08 -39.87
C LYS A 68 36.29 -17.32 -40.52
N GLN A 69 35.21 -16.97 -39.85
CA GLN A 69 33.98 -16.48 -40.46
C GLN A 69 33.24 -15.73 -39.35
N GLN A 70 33.46 -14.40 -39.35
CA GLN A 70 32.41 -13.39 -39.21
C GLN A 70 31.38 -13.73 -38.13
N GLN A 71 31.48 -13.19 -36.91
CA GLN A 71 30.81 -11.92 -36.60
C GLN A 71 29.56 -11.67 -37.46
N GLU A 72 28.57 -12.55 -37.38
CA GLU A 72 27.21 -12.14 -37.65
C GLU A 72 26.68 -11.51 -36.36
N TYR A 73 26.80 -10.18 -36.31
CA TYR A 73 25.99 -9.38 -35.41
C TYR A 73 24.53 -9.76 -35.67
N HIS A 74 23.95 -10.59 -34.81
CA HIS A 74 22.53 -10.51 -34.57
C HIS A 74 22.29 -9.11 -33.99
N GLN A 75 22.00 -8.16 -34.88
CA GLN A 75 21.45 -6.89 -34.50
C GLN A 75 20.28 -7.20 -33.56
N PRO A 76 20.27 -6.72 -32.30
CA PRO A 76 19.03 -6.71 -31.56
C PRO A 76 18.08 -5.86 -32.42
N GLN A 77 17.13 -6.53 -33.05
CA GLN A 77 16.04 -5.88 -33.75
C GLN A 77 15.52 -4.80 -32.79
N PRO A 78 15.41 -3.53 -33.22
CA PRO A 78 14.78 -2.56 -32.36
C PRO A 78 13.44 -3.16 -31.98
N PHE A 79 13.15 -3.26 -30.68
CA PHE A 79 11.81 -3.58 -30.22
C PHE A 79 10.91 -2.46 -30.73
N THR A 80 10.41 -2.63 -31.95
CA THR A 80 9.45 -1.74 -32.57
C THR A 80 8.21 -1.92 -31.72
N LYS A 81 7.95 -0.93 -30.86
CA LYS A 81 6.65 -0.83 -30.20
C LYS A 81 5.62 -0.81 -31.31
N GLY A 82 4.99 -1.96 -31.51
CA GLY A 82 3.93 -2.18 -32.47
C GLY A 82 2.99 -1.01 -32.42
N SER A 83 3.01 -0.28 -33.51
CA SER A 83 2.06 0.75 -33.89
C SER A 83 0.64 0.28 -33.57
N LYS A 84 -0.04 1.05 -32.72
CA LYS A 84 -1.47 1.38 -32.82
C LYS A 84 -2.33 0.26 -33.44
N GLN A 85 -2.59 -0.80 -32.69
CA GLN A 85 -3.69 -1.71 -33.05
C GLN A 85 -5.02 -1.03 -32.70
N SER A 86 -5.67 -0.53 -33.76
CA SER A 86 -7.11 -0.38 -33.93
C SER A 86 -7.88 0.37 -32.83
N ALA A 87 -7.76 1.70 -32.84
CA ALA A 87 -8.90 2.55 -32.50
C ALA A 87 -9.91 2.50 -33.65
N ALA A 88 -10.95 1.65 -33.54
CA ALA A 88 -12.29 1.82 -34.13
C ALA A 88 -13.01 0.47 -34.31
N SER A 89 -13.62 -0.03 -33.22
CA SER A 89 -14.90 -0.75 -33.24
C SER A 89 -15.32 -1.13 -31.81
N THR A 90 -15.20 -0.22 -30.85
CA THR A 90 -15.95 -0.41 -29.59
C THR A 90 -17.40 -0.12 -29.92
N ALA A 91 -18.10 -1.15 -30.41
CA ALA A 91 -19.51 -1.15 -30.71
C ALA A 91 -20.27 -0.38 -29.63
N LEU A 92 -21.17 0.49 -30.08
CA LEU A 92 -22.06 1.33 -29.29
C LEU A 92 -23.08 0.48 -28.53
N ASN A 93 -22.64 -0.54 -27.81
CA ASN A 93 -23.47 -1.34 -26.95
C ASN A 93 -23.63 -0.58 -25.63
N MET A 94 -24.76 0.10 -25.49
CA MET A 94 -25.14 0.78 -24.26
C MET A 94 -25.16 -0.24 -23.13
N ARG A 95 -24.29 -0.04 -22.14
CA ARG A 95 -24.23 -0.93 -20.97
C ARG A 95 -25.41 -0.61 -20.05
N HIS A 96 -26.45 -1.43 -20.12
CA HIS A 96 -27.59 -1.35 -19.21
C HIS A 96 -27.17 -1.65 -17.75
N ARG A 97 -27.91 -1.11 -16.78
CA ARG A 97 -27.73 -1.37 -15.33
C ARG A 97 -26.34 -1.01 -14.77
N LYS A 98 -25.65 -0.01 -15.33
CA LYS A 98 -24.34 0.44 -14.81
C LYS A 98 -24.47 1.22 -13.49
N LYS A 99 -24.27 0.52 -12.36
CA LYS A 99 -24.37 1.10 -11.01
C LYS A 99 -23.12 1.87 -10.55
N VAL A 100 -22.00 1.73 -11.25
CA VAL A 100 -20.72 2.38 -10.88
C VAL A 100 -20.68 3.83 -11.37
N LYS A 101 -20.53 4.78 -10.43
CA LYS A 101 -20.35 6.21 -10.73
C LYS A 101 -18.93 6.46 -11.24
N LYS A 102 -18.78 7.03 -12.45
CA LYS A 102 -17.46 7.23 -13.07
C LYS A 102 -16.65 8.40 -12.47
N LEU A 103 -17.32 9.41 -11.91
CA LEU A 103 -16.70 10.61 -11.30
C LEU A 103 -15.73 11.39 -12.22
N GLY A 104 -15.84 11.21 -13.55
CA GLY A 104 -14.92 11.81 -14.51
C GLY A 104 -13.46 11.32 -14.41
N LYS A 105 -13.21 10.18 -13.75
CA LYS A 105 -11.85 9.66 -13.52
C LYS A 105 -11.68 8.24 -14.07
N PRO A 106 -10.46 7.86 -14.51
CA PRO A 106 -10.13 6.47 -14.83
C PRO A 106 -10.26 5.58 -13.58
N ALA A 107 -10.27 4.25 -13.78
CA ALA A 107 -10.60 3.30 -12.71
C ALA A 107 -9.66 3.41 -11.49
N ASP A 108 -8.36 3.55 -11.73
CA ASP A 108 -7.35 3.57 -10.66
C ASP A 108 -7.46 4.85 -9.82
N GLN A 109 -7.52 6.00 -10.49
CA GLN A 109 -7.70 7.29 -9.81
C GLN A 109 -9.03 7.36 -9.06
N ARG A 110 -10.09 6.76 -9.61
CA ARG A 110 -11.39 6.68 -8.94
C ARG A 110 -11.30 5.82 -7.68
N LYS A 111 -10.63 4.66 -7.75
CA LYS A 111 -10.41 3.80 -6.57
C LYS A 111 -9.62 4.54 -5.49
N ALA A 112 -8.53 5.22 -5.86
CA ALA A 112 -7.73 6.00 -4.93
C ALA A 112 -8.54 7.13 -4.26
N LEU A 113 -9.33 7.87 -5.05
CA LEU A 113 -10.21 8.93 -4.53
C LEU A 113 -11.24 8.38 -3.53
N LEU A 114 -11.91 7.29 -3.87
CA LEU A 114 -12.93 6.69 -2.99
C LEU A 114 -12.30 6.16 -1.69
N ARG A 115 -11.12 5.54 -1.76
CA ARG A 115 -10.36 5.08 -0.58
C ARG A 115 -9.96 6.24 0.33
N ALA A 116 -9.48 7.34 -0.24
CA ALA A 116 -9.13 8.54 0.51
C ALA A 116 -10.37 9.10 1.22
N LEU A 117 -11.48 9.33 0.50
CA LEU A 117 -12.70 9.86 1.09
C LEU A 117 -13.30 8.95 2.17
N THR A 118 -13.27 7.63 1.98
CA THR A 118 -13.70 6.69 3.02
C THR A 118 -12.83 6.80 4.28
N THR A 119 -11.51 6.91 4.11
CA THR A 119 -10.56 7.05 5.24
C THR A 119 -10.81 8.35 6.01
N GLU A 120 -10.98 9.48 5.30
CA GLU A 120 -11.23 10.77 5.93
C GLU A 120 -12.59 10.84 6.65
N ILE A 121 -13.63 10.18 6.12
CA ILE A 121 -14.93 10.08 6.80
C ILE A 121 -14.80 9.32 8.12
N ILE A 122 -14.11 8.19 8.12
CA ILE A 122 -13.97 7.37 9.33
C ILE A 122 -13.11 8.09 10.36
N ARG A 123 -12.05 8.80 9.92
CA ARG A 123 -11.16 9.58 10.79
C ARG A 123 -11.86 10.77 11.46
N HIS A 124 -12.64 11.54 10.70
CA HIS A 124 -13.19 12.82 11.18
C HIS A 124 -14.69 12.74 11.52
N GLY A 125 -15.37 11.66 11.17
CA GLY A 125 -16.82 11.48 11.30
C GLY A 125 -17.66 12.27 10.29
N ARG A 126 -17.17 13.42 9.80
CA ARG A 126 -17.84 14.24 8.77
C ARG A 126 -16.84 14.93 7.86
N ILE A 127 -17.18 15.07 6.59
CA ILE A 127 -16.41 15.86 5.61
C ILE A 127 -17.34 16.64 4.68
N LYS A 128 -16.89 17.81 4.22
CA LYS A 128 -17.60 18.60 3.20
C LYS A 128 -17.10 18.18 1.81
N THR A 129 -17.98 17.65 0.96
CA THR A 129 -17.63 17.22 -0.41
C THR A 129 -18.75 17.52 -1.39
N THR A 130 -18.53 17.26 -2.69
CA THR A 130 -19.58 17.41 -3.70
C THR A 130 -20.60 16.29 -3.62
N LEU A 131 -21.87 16.60 -3.92
CA LEU A 131 -22.99 15.66 -3.84
C LEU A 131 -22.73 14.34 -4.59
N VAL A 132 -22.14 14.42 -5.79
CA VAL A 132 -21.85 13.24 -6.63
C VAL A 132 -20.82 12.33 -5.96
N ARG A 133 -19.79 12.90 -5.32
CA ARG A 133 -18.78 12.14 -4.58
C ARG A 133 -19.38 11.53 -3.32
N ALA A 134 -20.17 12.28 -2.56
CA ALA A 134 -20.85 11.79 -1.36
C ALA A 134 -21.73 10.57 -1.65
N ARG A 135 -22.57 10.63 -2.69
CA ARG A 135 -23.41 9.50 -3.13
C ARG A 135 -22.60 8.27 -3.53
N ALA A 136 -21.42 8.45 -4.11
CA ALA A 136 -20.55 7.34 -4.52
C ALA A 136 -19.82 6.70 -3.32
N VAL A 137 -19.37 7.51 -2.37
CA VAL A 137 -18.59 7.06 -1.20
C VAL A 137 -19.44 6.31 -0.18
N ARG A 138 -20.73 6.66 -0.05
CA ARG A 138 -21.68 6.04 0.90
C ARG A 138 -21.58 4.51 0.94
N LYS A 139 -21.67 3.85 -0.22
CA LYS A 139 -21.55 2.38 -0.33
C LYS A 139 -20.28 1.82 0.32
N HIS A 140 -19.15 2.51 0.15
CA HIS A 140 -17.87 2.07 0.67
C HIS A 140 -17.76 2.26 2.18
N VAL A 141 -18.28 3.38 2.71
CA VAL A 141 -18.32 3.65 4.16
C VAL A 141 -19.23 2.64 4.86
N ASP A 142 -20.45 2.44 4.35
CA ASP A 142 -21.42 1.49 4.92
C ASP A 142 -20.84 0.07 4.99
N HIS A 143 -20.10 -0.32 3.95
CA HIS A 143 -19.40 -1.59 3.91
C HIS A 143 -18.30 -1.69 4.97
N MET A 144 -17.48 -0.65 5.18
CA MET A 144 -16.45 -0.65 6.23
C MET A 144 -17.07 -0.74 7.63
N ILE A 145 -18.20 -0.08 7.88
CA ILE A 145 -18.91 -0.17 9.16
C ILE A 145 -19.46 -1.59 9.36
N THR A 146 -20.02 -2.20 8.32
CA THR A 146 -20.53 -3.58 8.38
C THR A 146 -19.42 -4.58 8.71
N LEU A 147 -18.22 -4.40 8.11
CA LEU A 147 -17.05 -5.20 8.46
C LEU A 147 -16.62 -4.97 9.92
N GLY A 148 -16.65 -3.73 10.39
CA GLY A 148 -16.36 -3.36 11.78
C GLY A 148 -17.28 -4.06 12.77
N LYS A 149 -18.59 -4.02 12.53
CA LYS A 149 -19.61 -4.71 13.35
C LYS A 149 -19.39 -6.23 13.43
N ARG A 150 -18.90 -6.83 12.35
CA ARG A 150 -18.68 -8.29 12.28
C ARG A 150 -17.52 -8.75 13.16
N GLY A 151 -16.49 -7.93 13.38
CA GLY A 151 -15.39 -8.25 14.31
C GLY A 151 -14.37 -9.32 13.86
N ASP A 152 -14.69 -10.15 12.86
CA ASP A 152 -13.83 -11.25 12.42
C ASP A 152 -12.43 -10.84 11.91
N LEU A 153 -11.44 -11.73 12.07
CA LEU A 153 -10.09 -11.56 11.49
C LEU A 153 -10.12 -11.38 9.96
N HIS A 154 -11.02 -12.10 9.27
CA HIS A 154 -11.19 -11.94 7.82
C HIS A 154 -11.71 -10.54 7.47
N ALA A 155 -12.68 -10.02 8.23
CA ALA A 155 -13.21 -8.66 8.03
C ALA A 155 -12.12 -7.60 8.26
N ARG A 156 -11.27 -7.78 9.29
CA ARG A 156 -10.14 -6.88 9.56
C ARG A 156 -9.13 -6.86 8.40
N ARG A 157 -8.82 -8.02 7.80
CA ARG A 157 -7.94 -8.10 6.61
C ARG A 157 -8.53 -7.39 5.40
N GLN A 158 -9.83 -7.52 5.17
CA GLN A 158 -10.53 -6.80 4.09
C GLN A 158 -10.47 -5.28 4.30
N ALA A 159 -10.70 -4.80 5.53
CA ALA A 159 -10.62 -3.38 5.87
C ALA A 159 -9.20 -2.82 5.68
N LEU A 160 -8.16 -3.55 6.10
CA LEU A 160 -6.75 -3.18 5.89
C LEU A 160 -6.36 -3.11 4.40
N GLY A 161 -7.02 -3.88 3.53
CA GLY A 161 -6.81 -3.78 2.09
C GLY A 161 -7.38 -2.49 1.48
N TRP A 162 -8.32 -1.83 2.17
CA TRP A 162 -8.99 -0.62 1.68
C TRP A 162 -8.48 0.66 2.34
N ILE A 163 -8.50 0.73 3.66
CA ILE A 163 -8.10 1.91 4.45
C ILE A 163 -6.57 2.00 4.50
N TYR A 164 -6.02 3.22 4.43
CA TYR A 164 -4.57 3.43 4.43
C TYR A 164 -3.92 3.31 5.81
N ASP A 165 -4.66 3.71 6.85
CA ASP A 165 -4.16 3.82 8.22
C ASP A 165 -4.54 2.58 9.05
N LYS A 166 -3.54 1.89 9.60
CA LYS A 166 -3.73 0.69 10.41
C LYS A 166 -4.38 1.03 11.75
N GLN A 167 -3.99 2.14 12.38
CA GLN A 167 -4.51 2.54 13.69
C GLN A 167 -5.99 2.88 13.61
N LEU A 168 -6.38 3.52 12.50
CA LEU A 168 -7.79 3.83 12.24
C LEU A 168 -8.65 2.56 12.10
N VAL A 169 -8.10 1.49 11.50
CA VAL A 169 -8.82 0.20 11.42
C VAL A 169 -9.00 -0.40 12.81
N HIS A 170 -7.99 -0.33 13.68
CA HIS A 170 -8.12 -0.82 15.05
C HIS A 170 -9.22 -0.06 15.80
N ALA A 171 -9.18 1.27 15.78
CA ALA A 171 -10.19 2.12 16.41
C ALA A 171 -11.61 1.90 15.84
N LEU A 172 -11.73 1.66 14.52
CA LEU A 172 -13.02 1.37 13.90
C LEU A 172 -13.64 0.07 14.46
N PHE A 173 -12.86 -1.00 14.58
CA PHE A 173 -13.36 -2.28 15.06
C PHE A 173 -13.68 -2.28 16.56
N GLU A 174 -13.00 -1.44 17.34
CA GLU A 174 -13.29 -1.23 18.75
C GLU A 174 -14.58 -0.41 18.94
N ALA A 175 -14.76 0.67 18.18
CA ALA A 175 -15.90 1.57 18.36
C ALA A 175 -17.19 1.15 17.61
N ALA A 176 -17.08 0.37 16.52
CA ALA A 176 -18.22 0.00 15.68
C ALA A 176 -19.33 -0.80 16.39
N PRO A 177 -19.06 -1.84 17.20
CA PRO A 177 -20.11 -2.67 17.80
C PRO A 177 -20.97 -1.90 18.82
N ASP A 178 -20.37 -0.98 19.57
CA ASP A 178 -21.10 -0.21 20.59
C ASP A 178 -21.88 0.96 19.99
N ARG A 179 -21.38 1.54 18.90
CA ARG A 179 -21.95 2.76 18.30
C ARG A 179 -23.11 2.49 17.36
N TYR A 180 -23.15 1.34 16.69
CA TYR A 180 -24.05 1.07 15.57
C TYR A 180 -24.72 -0.29 15.66
#